data_AF-A0A7X7P0W4-F1
#
_entry.id   AF-A0A7X7P0W4-F1
#
_cell.length_a   1.000
_cell.length_b   1.000
_cell.length_c   1.000
_cell.angle_alpha   90.00
_cell.angle_beta   90.00
_cell.angle_gamma   90.00
#
_symmetry.space_group_name_H-M   'P 1'
#
loop_
_entity.id
_entity.type
_entity.pdbx_description
1 polymer ?
#
loop_
_entity_poly.entity_id
_entity_poly.type
_entity_poly.pdbx_seq_one_letter_code
_entity_poly.pdbx_strand_id
1 'polypeptide(L)'
;MNRCASVWMGFVLLAAAGGVRAEPLLIDHRHTDITQLTQARIERAKAVLHIGYGHTSHGSQVTDGMTGLVGFANGGGLGLSLPEDIFAWNEGGAGGALDLEEGAGYDSGWLEMDCGYWSTWRDETIEYLEDPSHADVNVVMWSWCGQMGDKYSGGTLTNQYLQPMADLEAAYPDVVFVYMTGHVDIWDDADNKAACEAIRAWCASGNRVLYDFNDIEHWDPDGTYYEFVNDDCAVYAQAGGAS
;
A
#
# COMPACT_ATOMS: atom_id res chain seq x y z
N MET A 1 6.80 25.82 1.24
CA MET A 1 7.38 24.58 0.67
C MET A 1 7.11 23.51 1.69
N ASN A 2 6.02 22.77 1.50
CA ASN A 2 5.61 21.68 2.38
C ASN A 2 6.71 20.62 2.34
N ARG A 3 7.16 20.21 3.52
CA ARG A 3 8.40 19.42 3.71
C ARG A 3 8.18 17.90 3.71
N CYS A 4 6.96 17.40 3.59
CA CYS A 4 6.76 15.99 3.31
C CYS A 4 6.86 15.79 1.80
N ALA A 5 8.02 15.27 1.42
CA ALA A 5 8.24 14.77 0.08
C ALA A 5 7.25 13.62 -0.18
N SER A 6 6.76 13.57 -1.41
CA SER A 6 6.28 12.35 -2.04
C SER A 6 7.16 11.18 -1.60
N VAL A 7 6.63 10.29 -0.77
CA VAL A 7 7.35 9.11 -0.32
C VAL A 7 7.40 8.19 -1.54
N TRP A 8 8.58 8.15 -2.15
CA TRP A 8 8.82 7.39 -3.36
C TRP A 8 8.86 5.90 -3.05
N MET A 9 7.82 5.20 -3.50
CA MET A 9 7.67 3.76 -3.31
C MET A 9 8.54 3.01 -4.31
N GLY A 10 9.58 2.37 -3.80
CA GLY A 10 10.38 1.46 -4.61
C GLY A 10 11.04 0.40 -3.74
N PHE A 11 10.34 -0.69 -3.41
CA PHE A 11 10.92 -2.02 -3.60
C PHE A 11 10.01 -3.25 -3.43
N VAL A 12 10.10 -4.10 -4.46
CA VAL A 12 10.37 -5.54 -4.41
C VAL A 12 9.42 -6.38 -3.53
N LEU A 13 8.31 -6.78 -4.14
CA LEU A 13 7.72 -8.10 -3.92
C LEU A 13 8.68 -9.18 -4.50
N LEU A 14 9.73 -9.56 -3.76
CA LEU A 14 10.47 -10.81 -4.00
C LEU A 14 10.01 -11.89 -3.01
N ALA A 15 8.76 -12.31 -3.12
CA ALA A 15 8.27 -13.63 -2.67
C ALA A 15 6.74 -13.67 -2.79
N ALA A 16 6.22 -13.68 -4.01
CA ALA A 16 4.77 -13.73 -4.23
C ALA A 16 4.42 -14.66 -5.40
N ALA A 17 5.07 -15.82 -5.49
CA ALA A 17 4.63 -16.88 -6.39
C ALA A 17 4.53 -18.19 -5.61
N GLY A 18 3.32 -18.49 -5.14
CA GLY A 18 2.82 -19.85 -4.81
C GLY A 18 3.53 -20.66 -3.73
N GLY A 19 4.41 -20.07 -2.91
CA GLY A 19 5.14 -20.77 -1.86
C GLY A 19 4.80 -20.26 -0.46
N VAL A 20 4.57 -21.17 0.50
CA VAL A 20 4.51 -20.83 1.93
C VAL A 20 5.80 -20.12 2.31
N ARG A 21 5.70 -18.84 2.67
CA ARG A 21 6.84 -18.04 3.11
C ARG A 21 7.31 -18.51 4.48
N ALA A 22 8.60 -18.41 4.78
CA ALA A 22 9.12 -18.84 6.08
C ALA A 22 8.83 -17.83 7.21
N GLU A 23 8.70 -16.55 6.86
CA GLU A 23 8.46 -15.43 7.78
C GLU A 23 7.59 -14.34 7.10
N PRO A 24 6.83 -13.53 7.87
CA PRO A 24 6.01 -12.42 7.36
C PRO A 24 6.81 -11.43 6.50
N LEU A 25 6.17 -10.70 5.57
CA LEU A 25 6.83 -9.62 4.81
C LEU A 25 6.27 -8.35 5.38
N LEU A 26 7.14 -7.55 5.97
CA LEU A 26 6.80 -6.23 6.48
C LEU A 26 7.57 -5.22 5.65
N ILE A 27 6.85 -4.34 4.97
CA ILE A 27 7.40 -3.17 4.30
C ILE A 27 6.97 -1.95 5.11
N ASP A 28 7.93 -1.17 5.58
CA ASP A 28 7.75 -0.05 6.51
C ASP A 28 8.84 1.01 6.28
N HIS A 29 8.98 2.02 7.15
CA HIS A 29 9.94 3.12 6.98
C HIS A 29 11.40 2.66 6.78
N ARG A 30 11.76 1.46 7.24
CA ARG A 30 13.11 0.89 7.13
C ARG A 30 13.42 0.36 5.74
N HIS A 31 12.41 0.30 4.86
CA HIS A 31 12.47 -0.25 3.52
C HIS A 31 12.36 0.83 2.42
N THR A 32 12.66 2.09 2.77
CA THR A 32 12.50 3.26 1.90
C THR A 32 13.79 3.68 1.17
N ASP A 33 14.95 3.07 1.48
CA ASP A 33 16.22 3.40 0.80
C ASP A 33 16.28 2.80 -0.62
N ILE A 34 15.79 3.58 -1.58
CA ILE A 34 15.79 3.24 -3.00
C ILE A 34 17.19 3.26 -3.66
N THR A 35 18.27 3.49 -2.91
CA THR A 35 19.63 3.30 -3.43
C THR A 35 20.12 1.86 -3.29
N GLN A 36 19.47 1.04 -2.46
CA GLN A 36 19.77 -0.40 -2.31
C GLN A 36 19.25 -1.24 -3.49
N LEU A 37 18.66 -0.57 -4.47
CA LEU A 37 17.93 -1.18 -5.56
C LEU A 37 18.84 -1.41 -6.76
N THR A 38 19.02 -2.67 -7.14
CA THR A 38 19.68 -2.98 -8.42
C THR A 38 18.67 -2.94 -9.55
N GLN A 39 19.07 -2.47 -10.72
CA GLN A 39 18.27 -2.53 -11.96
C GLN A 39 17.60 -3.91 -12.17
N ALA A 40 18.35 -5.00 -12.04
CA ALA A 40 17.83 -6.37 -12.23
C ALA A 40 16.70 -6.75 -11.27
N ARG A 41 16.66 -6.18 -10.05
CA ARG A 41 15.57 -6.41 -9.10
C ARG A 41 14.31 -5.65 -9.51
N ILE A 42 14.46 -4.43 -10.02
CA ILE A 42 13.34 -3.62 -10.52
C ILE A 42 12.77 -4.25 -11.79
N GLU A 43 13.61 -4.64 -12.74
CA GLU A 43 13.20 -5.33 -13.96
C GLU A 43 12.53 -6.68 -13.65
N ARG A 44 13.03 -7.40 -12.65
CA ARG A 44 12.36 -8.63 -12.20
C ARG A 44 10.98 -8.34 -11.63
N ALA A 45 10.82 -7.30 -10.80
CA ALA A 45 9.54 -6.91 -10.25
C ALA A 45 8.55 -6.56 -11.37
N LYS A 46 8.95 -5.73 -12.33
CA LYS A 46 8.15 -5.40 -13.52
C LYS A 46 7.74 -6.62 -14.36
N ALA A 47 8.60 -7.63 -14.42
CA ALA A 47 8.36 -8.83 -15.21
C ALA A 47 7.47 -9.88 -14.52
N VAL A 48 7.12 -9.72 -13.24
CA VAL A 48 6.35 -10.74 -12.51
C VAL A 48 5.19 -10.21 -11.72
N LEU A 49 5.14 -8.92 -11.41
CA LEU A 49 4.08 -8.35 -10.59
C LEU A 49 3.04 -7.73 -11.52
N HIS A 50 1.81 -8.17 -11.30
CA HIS A 50 0.60 -7.65 -11.93
C HIS A 50 -0.35 -7.33 -10.76
N ILE A 51 -0.55 -6.04 -10.50
CA ILE A 51 -1.05 -5.55 -9.22
C ILE A 51 -2.42 -4.89 -9.42
N GLY A 52 -3.46 -5.41 -8.78
CA GLY A 52 -4.71 -4.67 -8.58
C GLY A 52 -4.64 -3.81 -7.31
N TYR A 53 -4.91 -2.52 -7.42
CA TYR A 53 -4.87 -1.59 -6.28
C TYR A 53 -6.14 -0.74 -6.16
N GLY A 54 -6.97 -1.06 -5.16
CA GLY A 54 -8.18 -0.30 -4.85
C GLY A 54 -7.97 0.72 -3.73
N HIS A 55 -8.40 1.96 -3.95
CA HIS A 55 -8.23 3.05 -2.98
C HIS A 55 -9.18 4.23 -3.23
N THR A 56 -9.28 5.11 -2.23
CA THR A 56 -9.87 6.44 -2.40
C THR A 56 -8.99 7.51 -1.75
N SER A 57 -9.28 8.78 -2.04
CA SER A 57 -8.74 10.00 -1.40
C SER A 57 -7.27 9.88 -1.02
N HIS A 58 -6.95 9.53 0.24
CA HIS A 58 -5.58 9.51 0.73
C HIS A 58 -4.75 8.34 0.22
N GLY A 59 -5.39 7.23 -0.16
CA GLY A 59 -4.70 6.09 -0.76
C GLY A 59 -4.04 6.40 -2.10
N SER A 60 -4.41 7.49 -2.77
CA SER A 60 -3.76 7.92 -4.03
C SER A 60 -2.30 8.29 -3.83
N GLN A 61 -1.87 8.58 -2.60
CA GLN A 61 -0.47 8.91 -2.32
C GLN A 61 0.52 7.83 -2.77
N VAL A 62 0.09 6.56 -2.81
CA VAL A 62 0.89 5.47 -3.36
C VAL A 62 1.16 5.67 -4.85
N THR A 63 0.13 5.89 -5.67
CA THR A 63 0.26 6.04 -7.14
C THR A 63 0.79 7.42 -7.54
N ASP A 64 0.45 8.48 -6.79
CA ASP A 64 1.06 9.81 -6.92
C ASP A 64 2.56 9.76 -6.63
N GLY A 65 2.94 9.03 -5.57
CA GLY A 65 4.32 8.67 -5.26
C GLY A 65 4.95 7.88 -6.41
N MET A 66 4.38 6.76 -6.83
CA MET A 66 4.99 6.00 -7.94
C MET A 66 5.19 6.86 -9.21
N THR A 67 4.24 7.74 -9.53
CA THR A 67 4.33 8.66 -10.69
C THR A 67 5.52 9.59 -10.59
N GLY A 68 5.66 10.32 -9.49
CA GLY A 68 6.75 11.26 -9.44
C GLY A 68 8.11 10.59 -9.16
N LEU A 69 8.16 9.31 -8.72
CA LEU A 69 9.42 8.58 -8.50
C LEU A 69 10.14 8.42 -9.83
N VAL A 70 9.37 8.25 -10.90
CA VAL A 70 9.86 8.29 -12.28
C VAL A 70 10.62 9.60 -12.53
N GLY A 71 9.97 10.73 -12.28
CA GLY A 71 10.57 12.06 -12.48
C GLY A 71 11.78 12.30 -11.58
N PHE A 72 11.72 11.89 -10.31
CA PHE A 72 12.80 12.01 -9.34
C PHE A 72 14.03 11.22 -9.78
N ALA A 73 13.87 9.95 -10.15
CA ALA A 73 14.96 9.09 -10.60
C ALA A 73 15.53 9.54 -11.94
N ASN A 74 14.68 9.89 -12.92
CA ASN A 74 15.13 10.42 -14.21
C ASN A 74 15.90 11.74 -14.07
N GLY A 75 15.54 12.55 -13.07
CA GLY A 75 16.26 13.77 -12.68
C GLY A 75 17.60 13.52 -11.98
N GLY A 76 18.02 12.26 -11.80
CA GLY A 76 19.27 11.87 -11.14
C GLY A 76 19.12 11.53 -9.66
N GLY A 77 17.92 11.68 -9.08
CA GLY A 77 17.53 11.31 -7.72
C GLY A 77 18.63 11.37 -6.66
N LEU A 78 18.73 10.33 -5.83
CA LEU A 78 19.77 10.13 -4.82
C LEU A 78 21.15 9.77 -5.44
N GLY A 79 21.51 10.35 -6.58
CA GLY A 79 22.63 9.91 -7.40
C GLY A 79 22.40 8.54 -8.06
N LEU A 80 21.13 8.19 -8.29
CA LEU A 80 20.77 6.91 -8.92
C LEU A 80 21.30 6.87 -10.34
N SER A 81 22.06 5.83 -10.65
CA SER A 81 22.58 5.55 -12.00
C SER A 81 21.82 4.38 -12.62
N LEU A 82 20.50 4.54 -12.74
CA LEU A 82 19.60 3.56 -13.36
C LEU A 82 19.11 4.07 -14.73
N PRO A 83 18.60 3.18 -15.61
CA PRO A 83 18.01 3.60 -16.87
C PRO A 83 16.87 4.60 -16.68
N GLU A 84 16.64 5.44 -17.70
CA GLU A 84 15.46 6.29 -17.77
C GLU A 84 14.18 5.44 -17.70
N ASP A 85 13.18 5.93 -16.98
CA ASP A 85 11.88 5.28 -16.79
C ASP A 85 11.94 3.91 -16.10
N ILE A 86 13.03 3.61 -15.38
CA ILE A 86 13.18 2.34 -14.66
C ILE A 86 12.07 2.10 -13.62
N PHE A 87 11.45 3.16 -13.09
CA PHE A 87 10.32 3.10 -12.16
C PHE A 87 8.96 3.38 -12.83
N ALA A 88 8.91 3.55 -14.15
CA ALA A 88 7.64 3.77 -14.84
C ALA A 88 6.67 2.62 -14.58
N TRP A 89 5.39 2.99 -14.44
CA TRP A 89 4.27 2.10 -14.18
C TRP A 89 3.09 2.52 -15.06
N ASN A 90 2.22 1.57 -15.40
CA ASN A 90 0.93 1.80 -16.05
C ASN A 90 0.12 0.48 -16.03
N GLU A 91 -1.16 0.59 -16.33
CA GLU A 91 -2.03 -0.56 -16.58
C GLU A 91 -1.52 -1.36 -17.79
N GLY A 92 -1.27 -2.66 -17.58
CA GLY A 92 -0.80 -3.62 -18.58
C GLY A 92 0.71 -3.63 -18.81
N GLY A 93 1.51 -2.89 -18.01
CA GLY A 93 2.98 -2.90 -18.07
C GLY A 93 3.58 -2.48 -19.43
N ALA A 94 2.82 -1.72 -20.22
CA ALA A 94 3.19 -1.29 -21.56
C ALA A 94 4.53 -0.53 -21.56
N GLY A 95 5.36 -0.82 -22.57
CA GLY A 95 6.70 -0.21 -22.69
C GLY A 95 7.73 -0.72 -21.67
N GLY A 96 7.45 -1.81 -20.95
CA GLY A 96 8.33 -2.34 -19.91
C GLY A 96 8.17 -1.62 -18.57
N ALA A 97 6.97 -1.08 -18.33
CA ALA A 97 6.58 -0.49 -17.06
C ALA A 97 6.20 -1.58 -16.04
N LEU A 98 6.09 -1.21 -14.76
CA LEU A 98 5.43 -2.05 -13.76
C LEU A 98 3.94 -2.08 -14.08
N ASP A 99 3.36 -3.27 -14.06
CA ASP A 99 1.92 -3.44 -14.24
C ASP A 99 1.20 -3.21 -12.90
N LEU A 100 0.47 -2.09 -12.85
CA LEU A 100 -0.42 -1.75 -11.75
C LEU A 100 -1.72 -1.23 -12.35
N GLU A 101 -2.80 -1.94 -12.04
CA GLU A 101 -4.16 -1.61 -12.37
C GLU A 101 -4.78 -0.83 -11.22
N GLU A 102 -4.89 0.47 -11.41
CA GLU A 102 -5.43 1.38 -10.40
C GLU A 102 -6.97 1.33 -10.44
N GLY A 103 -7.58 1.08 -9.29
CA GLY A 103 -9.04 1.00 -9.14
C GLY A 103 -9.75 2.31 -9.47
N ALA A 104 -11.05 2.21 -9.76
CA ALA A 104 -11.87 3.36 -10.17
C ALA A 104 -12.11 4.41 -9.06
N GLY A 105 -11.78 4.09 -7.81
CA GLY A 105 -11.95 4.99 -6.68
C GLY A 105 -13.41 5.37 -6.47
N TYR A 106 -13.76 6.65 -6.67
CA TYR A 106 -15.16 7.11 -6.55
C TYR A 106 -15.97 7.01 -7.84
N ASP A 107 -15.31 6.72 -8.96
CA ASP A 107 -15.97 6.47 -10.23
C ASP A 107 -16.42 5.02 -10.32
N SER A 108 -17.23 4.70 -11.34
CA SER A 108 -17.65 3.33 -11.56
C SER A 108 -16.62 2.56 -12.40
N GLY A 109 -16.31 1.34 -11.98
CA GLY A 109 -15.32 0.48 -12.63
C GLY A 109 -14.92 -0.67 -11.71
N TRP A 110 -13.71 -1.19 -11.90
CA TRP A 110 -13.17 -2.23 -11.02
C TRP A 110 -12.56 -1.63 -9.77
N LEU A 111 -12.60 -2.40 -8.68
CA LEU A 111 -11.95 -2.04 -7.42
C LEU A 111 -12.41 -0.66 -6.91
N GLU A 112 -13.72 -0.39 -7.00
CA GLU A 112 -14.32 0.85 -6.52
C GLU A 112 -14.15 0.99 -4.99
N MET A 113 -14.09 2.24 -4.54
CA MET A 113 -14.00 2.65 -3.14
C MET A 113 -12.72 2.17 -2.43
N ASP A 114 -12.78 1.91 -1.11
CA ASP A 114 -11.65 1.47 -0.28
C ASP A 114 -12.08 0.45 0.77
N CYS A 115 -11.12 -0.07 1.57
CA CYS A 115 -11.36 -1.07 2.63
C CYS A 115 -12.45 -0.68 3.64
N GLY A 116 -12.71 0.62 3.82
CA GLY A 116 -13.72 1.13 4.73
C GLY A 116 -15.16 0.78 4.33
N TYR A 117 -15.39 0.51 3.04
CA TYR A 117 -16.70 0.24 2.45
C TYR A 117 -17.01 -1.25 2.42
N TRP A 118 -17.27 -1.82 3.60
CA TRP A 118 -17.73 -3.21 3.71
C TRP A 118 -19.20 -3.37 3.27
N SER A 119 -19.58 -4.36 2.47
CA SER A 119 -18.76 -5.46 1.88
C SER A 119 -18.18 -5.18 0.49
N THR A 120 -18.41 -3.98 -0.06
CA THR A 120 -18.07 -3.59 -1.43
C THR A 120 -16.66 -4.02 -1.84
N TRP A 121 -15.59 -3.61 -1.16
CA TRP A 121 -14.21 -3.92 -1.58
C TRP A 121 -13.94 -5.42 -1.74
N ARG A 122 -14.58 -6.26 -0.91
CA ARG A 122 -14.41 -7.73 -0.95
C ARG A 122 -15.19 -8.34 -2.11
N ASP A 123 -16.38 -7.82 -2.39
CA ASP A 123 -17.20 -8.27 -3.51
C ASP A 123 -16.56 -7.83 -4.85
N GLU A 124 -16.05 -6.60 -4.92
CA GLU A 124 -15.27 -6.06 -6.04
C GLU A 124 -14.00 -6.88 -6.30
N THR A 125 -13.28 -7.30 -5.25
CA THR A 125 -12.08 -8.15 -5.42
C THR A 125 -12.42 -9.47 -6.09
N ILE A 126 -13.53 -10.10 -5.71
CA ILE A 126 -13.98 -11.36 -6.31
C ILE A 126 -14.38 -11.12 -7.76
N GLU A 127 -15.19 -10.09 -8.03
CA GLU A 127 -15.65 -9.81 -9.38
C GLU A 127 -14.46 -9.49 -10.32
N TYR A 128 -13.49 -8.72 -9.83
CA TYR A 128 -12.25 -8.38 -10.53
C TYR A 128 -11.40 -9.61 -10.85
N LEU A 129 -11.14 -10.49 -9.87
CA LEU A 129 -10.32 -11.70 -10.08
C LEU A 129 -11.01 -12.79 -10.91
N GLU A 130 -12.34 -12.80 -10.98
CA GLU A 130 -13.10 -13.74 -11.81
C GLU A 130 -13.27 -13.25 -13.26
N ASP A 131 -12.94 -11.97 -13.56
CA ASP A 131 -12.95 -11.46 -14.93
C ASP A 131 -11.70 -11.95 -15.69
N PRO A 132 -11.85 -12.65 -16.83
CA PRO A 132 -10.71 -13.13 -17.62
C PRO A 132 -9.77 -12.03 -18.16
N SER A 133 -10.19 -10.76 -18.17
CA SER A 133 -9.34 -9.64 -18.57
C SER A 133 -8.24 -9.32 -17.56
N HIS A 134 -8.37 -9.78 -16.32
CA HIS A 134 -7.44 -9.56 -15.20
C HIS A 134 -6.74 -10.86 -14.76
N ALA A 135 -6.73 -11.87 -15.63
CA ALA A 135 -6.27 -13.22 -15.30
C ALA A 135 -4.75 -13.33 -15.03
N ASP A 136 -3.98 -12.28 -15.32
CA ASP A 136 -2.56 -12.16 -15.02
C ASP A 136 -2.27 -11.54 -13.66
N VAL A 137 -3.24 -10.86 -13.04
CA VAL A 137 -3.11 -10.28 -11.70
C VAL A 137 -2.71 -11.35 -10.69
N ASN A 138 -1.67 -11.05 -9.92
CA ASN A 138 -1.14 -11.94 -8.89
C ASN A 138 -0.84 -11.27 -7.56
N VAL A 139 -1.12 -9.96 -7.47
CA VAL A 139 -1.08 -9.20 -6.21
C VAL A 139 -2.32 -8.33 -6.13
N VAL A 140 -3.00 -8.34 -4.99
CA VAL A 140 -4.10 -7.42 -4.70
C VAL A 140 -3.77 -6.66 -3.42
N MET A 141 -3.93 -5.34 -3.49
CA MET A 141 -3.77 -4.44 -2.34
C MET A 141 -4.96 -3.50 -2.28
N TRP A 142 -5.41 -3.21 -1.07
CA TRP A 142 -6.44 -2.21 -0.84
C TRP A 142 -5.98 -1.24 0.24
N SER A 143 -6.20 0.05 -0.01
CA SER A 143 -5.89 1.09 0.98
C SER A 143 -7.06 1.31 1.94
N TRP A 144 -6.77 2.06 3.00
CA TRP A 144 -7.75 2.69 3.87
C TRP A 144 -7.68 4.20 3.69
N CYS A 145 -8.84 4.86 3.65
CA CYS A 145 -8.94 6.28 3.93
C CYS A 145 -9.21 6.46 5.44
N GLY A 146 -10.13 7.34 5.84
CA GLY A 146 -10.35 7.69 7.26
C GLY A 146 -11.25 6.75 8.06
N GLN A 147 -11.66 5.58 7.54
CA GLN A 147 -12.69 4.75 8.17
C GLN A 147 -12.12 3.74 9.20
N MET A 148 -10.79 3.55 9.26
CA MET A 148 -10.19 2.45 10.02
C MET A 148 -10.44 2.55 11.53
N GLY A 149 -10.27 3.74 12.12
CA GLY A 149 -10.49 3.96 13.56
C GLY A 149 -11.91 3.61 14.00
N ASP A 150 -12.92 4.04 13.23
CA ASP A 150 -14.33 3.67 13.42
C ASP A 150 -14.56 2.14 13.36
N LYS A 151 -13.87 1.42 12.47
CA LYS A 151 -13.98 -0.05 12.41
C LYS A 151 -13.43 -0.70 13.66
N TYR A 152 -12.33 -0.18 14.20
CA TYR A 152 -11.72 -0.72 15.41
C TYR A 152 -12.57 -0.44 16.64
N SER A 153 -12.95 0.82 16.87
CA SER A 153 -13.77 1.24 18.01
C SER A 153 -15.16 0.60 18.00
N GLY A 154 -15.72 0.41 16.80
CA GLY A 154 -16.96 -0.34 16.57
C GLY A 154 -16.83 -1.87 16.70
N GLY A 155 -15.63 -2.41 16.87
CA GLY A 155 -15.39 -3.85 17.02
C GLY A 155 -15.59 -4.67 15.75
N THR A 156 -15.45 -4.04 14.58
CA THR A 156 -15.71 -4.64 13.26
C THR A 156 -14.48 -4.82 12.36
N LEU A 157 -13.31 -4.33 12.78
CA LEU A 157 -12.06 -4.48 12.01
C LEU A 157 -11.78 -5.96 11.66
N THR A 158 -12.03 -6.88 12.59
CA THR A 158 -11.78 -8.31 12.35
C THR A 158 -12.72 -8.91 11.29
N ASN A 159 -14.03 -8.68 11.39
CA ASN A 159 -15.01 -9.33 10.51
C ASN A 159 -15.28 -8.57 9.20
N GLN A 160 -14.82 -7.33 9.07
CA GLN A 160 -14.97 -6.52 7.85
C GLN A 160 -13.66 -6.31 7.08
N TYR A 161 -12.51 -6.69 7.65
CA TYR A 161 -11.22 -6.62 6.97
C TYR A 161 -10.35 -7.86 7.16
N LEU A 162 -9.93 -8.17 8.39
CA LEU A 162 -8.92 -9.21 8.63
C LEU A 162 -9.36 -10.60 8.19
N GLN A 163 -10.58 -11.02 8.58
CA GLN A 163 -11.12 -12.32 8.19
C GLN A 163 -11.48 -12.37 6.70
N PRO A 164 -12.14 -11.35 6.11
CA PRO A 164 -12.35 -11.33 4.65
C PRO A 164 -11.07 -11.40 3.82
N MET A 165 -9.99 -10.70 4.21
CA MET A 165 -8.69 -10.83 3.54
C MET A 165 -8.15 -12.26 3.64
N ALA A 166 -8.28 -12.92 4.80
CA ALA A 166 -7.85 -14.31 4.96
C ALA A 166 -8.73 -15.30 4.16
N ASP A 167 -10.02 -15.00 4.01
CA ASP A 167 -10.92 -15.80 3.18
C ASP A 167 -10.55 -15.66 1.69
N LEU A 168 -10.13 -14.47 1.25
CA LEU A 168 -9.60 -14.23 -0.10
C LEU A 168 -8.26 -14.96 -0.33
N GLU A 169 -7.32 -14.90 0.64
CA GLU A 169 -6.07 -15.68 0.62
C GLU A 169 -6.34 -17.18 0.44
N ALA A 170 -7.38 -17.70 1.09
CA ALA A 170 -7.75 -19.11 0.99
C ALA A 170 -8.44 -19.47 -0.34
N ALA A 171 -9.23 -18.54 -0.90
CA ALA A 171 -9.97 -18.73 -2.15
C ALA A 171 -9.07 -18.60 -3.39
N TYR A 172 -8.09 -17.69 -3.35
CA TYR A 172 -7.19 -17.37 -4.47
C TYR A 172 -5.73 -17.61 -4.08
N PRO A 173 -5.30 -18.88 -3.93
CA PRO A 173 -3.97 -19.22 -3.39
C PRO A 173 -2.79 -18.81 -4.29
N ASP A 174 -3.06 -18.49 -5.56
CA ASP A 174 -2.06 -18.01 -6.51
C ASP A 174 -1.93 -16.46 -6.50
N VAL A 175 -2.81 -15.76 -5.77
CA VAL A 175 -2.79 -14.30 -5.60
C VAL A 175 -2.24 -13.97 -4.21
N VAL A 176 -1.34 -12.99 -4.14
CA VAL A 176 -0.87 -12.44 -2.88
C VAL A 176 -1.71 -11.24 -2.47
N PHE A 177 -2.37 -11.35 -1.32
CA PHE A 177 -3.09 -10.24 -0.71
C PHE A 177 -2.17 -9.46 0.22
N VAL A 178 -1.96 -8.18 -0.08
CA VAL A 178 -1.17 -7.26 0.74
C VAL A 178 -2.10 -6.57 1.72
N TYR A 179 -1.89 -6.84 3.01
CA TYR A 179 -2.55 -6.10 4.08
C TYR A 179 -1.90 -4.73 4.18
N MET A 180 -2.68 -3.73 4.57
CA MET A 180 -2.24 -2.34 4.69
C MET A 180 -2.79 -1.77 5.98
N THR A 181 -1.96 -1.08 6.75
CA THR A 181 -2.42 -0.26 7.88
C THR A 181 -3.11 1.01 7.36
N GLY A 182 -3.80 1.74 8.24
CA GLY A 182 -4.38 3.04 7.91
C GLY A 182 -3.31 4.08 7.61
N HIS A 183 -3.73 5.26 7.20
CA HIS A 183 -2.85 6.42 7.19
C HIS A 183 -2.70 6.99 8.61
N VAL A 184 -1.84 8.00 8.78
CA VAL A 184 -1.79 8.80 10.01
C VAL A 184 -3.07 9.63 10.14
N ASP A 185 -3.72 9.55 11.31
CA ASP A 185 -4.92 10.33 11.60
C ASP A 185 -4.84 10.84 13.04
N ILE A 186 -4.49 12.11 13.18
CA ILE A 186 -4.39 12.78 14.49
C ILE A 186 -5.76 13.00 15.15
N TRP A 187 -6.85 13.01 14.37
CA TRP A 187 -8.19 13.29 14.87
C TRP A 187 -8.82 12.07 15.53
N ASP A 188 -8.38 10.87 15.13
CA ASP A 188 -8.73 9.58 15.74
C ASP A 188 -7.49 8.77 16.15
N ASP A 189 -6.47 9.46 16.68
CA ASP A 189 -5.11 8.93 16.90
C ASP A 189 -5.09 7.59 17.67
N ALA A 190 -5.86 7.50 18.76
CA ALA A 190 -5.82 6.34 19.64
C ALA A 190 -6.44 5.10 18.99
N ASP A 191 -7.63 5.21 18.41
CA ASP A 191 -8.31 4.08 17.78
C ASP A 191 -7.65 3.71 16.45
N ASN A 192 -7.18 4.69 15.67
CA ASN A 192 -6.42 4.44 14.44
C ASN A 192 -5.09 3.69 14.72
N LYS A 193 -4.31 4.13 15.71
CA LYS A 193 -3.07 3.42 16.12
C LYS A 193 -3.37 2.02 16.62
N ALA A 194 -4.42 1.84 17.42
CA ALA A 194 -4.82 0.53 17.91
C ALA A 194 -5.28 -0.42 16.79
N ALA A 195 -5.96 0.11 15.77
CA ALA A 195 -6.31 -0.63 14.56
C ALA A 195 -5.09 -1.07 13.77
N CYS A 196 -4.11 -0.17 13.57
CA CYS A 196 -2.85 -0.48 12.91
C CYS A 196 -2.07 -1.58 13.66
N GLU A 197 -1.99 -1.51 14.99
CA GLU A 197 -1.38 -2.56 15.81
C GLU A 197 -2.09 -3.91 15.68
N ALA A 198 -3.43 -3.92 15.58
CA ALA A 198 -4.18 -5.15 15.34
C ALA A 198 -3.86 -5.78 13.98
N ILE A 199 -3.70 -4.97 12.92
CA ILE A 199 -3.31 -5.44 11.59
C ILE A 199 -1.86 -5.96 11.61
N ARG A 200 -0.92 -5.23 12.25
CA ARG A 200 0.47 -5.66 12.44
C ARG A 200 0.56 -7.03 13.12
N ALA A 201 -0.17 -7.22 14.22
CA ALA A 201 -0.22 -8.48 14.96
C ALA A 201 -0.84 -9.62 14.12
N TRP A 202 -1.90 -9.33 13.36
CA TRP A 202 -2.52 -10.30 12.45
C TRP A 202 -1.57 -10.78 11.36
N CYS A 203 -0.78 -9.88 10.79
CA CYS A 203 0.17 -10.21 9.74
C CYS A 203 1.38 -10.97 10.30
N ALA A 204 1.91 -10.55 11.44
CA ALA A 204 3.04 -11.19 12.10
C ALA A 204 2.72 -12.63 12.53
N SER A 205 1.53 -12.87 13.11
CA SER A 205 1.11 -14.20 13.55
C SER A 205 0.68 -15.12 12.40
N GLY A 206 0.22 -14.55 11.29
CA GLY A 206 -0.27 -15.29 10.13
C GLY A 206 0.73 -15.43 8.98
N ASN A 207 1.97 -14.95 9.12
CA ASN A 207 2.98 -15.03 8.05
C ASN A 207 2.55 -14.32 6.75
N ARG A 208 1.90 -13.15 6.89
CA ARG A 208 1.27 -12.41 5.79
C ARG A 208 2.19 -11.34 5.20
N VAL A 209 1.76 -10.72 4.11
CA VAL A 209 2.39 -9.53 3.54
C VAL A 209 1.71 -8.29 4.09
N LEU A 210 2.49 -7.36 4.63
CA LEU A 210 2.03 -6.10 5.20
C LEU A 210 2.81 -4.92 4.59
N TYR A 211 2.06 -3.95 4.06
CA TYR A 211 2.51 -2.61 3.76
C TYR A 211 2.08 -1.67 4.91
N ASP A 212 3.02 -1.33 5.78
CA ASP A 212 2.78 -0.56 6.99
C ASP A 212 2.81 0.95 6.70
N PHE A 213 1.75 1.40 6.03
CA PHE A 213 1.59 2.78 5.60
C PHE A 213 1.58 3.77 6.78
N ASN A 214 0.97 3.39 7.89
CA ASN A 214 0.89 4.20 9.10
C ASN A 214 2.29 4.41 9.65
N ASP A 215 3.11 3.36 9.73
CA ASP A 215 4.50 3.51 10.17
C ASP A 215 5.25 4.46 9.24
N ILE A 216 5.21 4.24 7.91
CA ILE A 216 5.90 5.07 6.92
C ILE A 216 5.59 6.56 7.08
N GLU A 217 4.33 6.92 7.29
CA GLU A 217 3.89 8.32 7.37
C GLU A 217 4.28 9.06 8.66
N HIS A 218 4.73 8.35 9.69
CA HIS A 218 5.33 9.02 10.86
C HIS A 218 6.79 9.43 10.61
N TRP A 219 7.41 9.10 9.46
CA TRP A 219 8.81 9.43 9.18
C TRP A 219 8.93 10.37 7.99
N ASP A 220 9.75 11.41 8.13
CA ASP A 220 10.20 12.18 6.96
C ASP A 220 11.31 11.44 6.18
N PRO A 221 11.59 11.83 4.93
CA PRO A 221 12.64 11.20 4.11
C PRO A 221 14.06 11.28 4.71
N ASP A 222 14.30 12.19 5.67
CA ASP A 222 15.57 12.30 6.38
C ASP A 222 15.65 11.33 7.59
N GLY A 223 14.58 10.57 7.85
CA GLY A 223 14.48 9.61 8.93
C GLY A 223 14.12 10.23 10.28
N THR A 224 13.46 11.39 10.30
CA THR A 224 12.93 11.98 11.54
C THR A 224 11.53 11.46 11.81
N TYR A 225 11.31 10.93 13.02
CA TYR A 225 10.00 10.49 13.49
C TYR A 225 9.16 11.67 14.02
N TYR A 226 7.87 11.68 13.70
CA TYR A 226 6.87 12.61 14.19
C TYR A 226 5.67 11.82 14.73
N GLU A 227 5.36 11.98 16.02
CA GLU A 227 4.30 11.22 16.70
C GLU A 227 2.88 11.65 16.31
N PHE A 228 2.69 12.94 16.03
CA PHE A 228 1.37 13.55 15.80
C PHE A 228 1.35 14.19 14.42
N VAL A 229 1.06 13.36 13.42
CA VAL A 229 0.99 13.74 12.01
C VAL A 229 -0.46 13.64 11.55
N ASN A 230 -0.87 14.58 10.71
CA ASN A 230 -2.18 14.57 10.06
C ASN A 230 -2.05 14.14 8.59
N ASP A 231 -3.18 13.77 8.01
CA ASP A 231 -3.38 13.37 6.61
C ASP A 231 -2.72 14.33 5.59
N ASP A 232 -2.73 15.64 5.88
CA ASP A 232 -2.09 16.68 5.06
C ASP A 232 -0.58 16.87 5.33
N CYS A 233 0.03 15.92 6.03
CA CYS A 233 1.41 15.94 6.50
C CYS A 233 1.74 17.05 7.53
N ALA A 234 0.73 17.69 8.14
CA ALA A 234 0.97 18.65 9.21
C ALA A 234 1.42 17.94 10.50
N VAL A 235 2.43 18.51 11.17
CA VAL A 235 2.97 18.00 12.45
C VAL A 235 2.47 18.86 13.61
N TYR A 236 1.99 18.20 14.66
CA TYR A 236 1.43 18.83 15.85
C TYR A 236 2.22 18.48 17.13
N ALA A 237 1.97 19.23 18.20
CA ALA A 237 2.64 19.02 19.48
C ALA A 237 2.01 17.90 20.32
N GLN A 238 0.72 17.59 20.10
CA GLN A 238 -0.06 16.58 20.82
C GLN A 238 -1.27 16.10 19.99
N ALA A 239 -1.81 14.93 20.35
CA ALA A 239 -3.01 14.36 19.74
C ALA A 239 -4.21 15.34 19.74
N GLY A 240 -5.07 15.24 18.71
CA GLY A 240 -6.19 16.16 18.50
C GLY A 240 -5.82 17.57 18.03
N GLY A 241 -4.56 17.79 17.65
CA GLY A 241 -4.13 19.02 16.97
C GLY A 241 -4.03 20.27 17.84
N ALA A 242 -4.03 20.13 19.17
CA ALA A 242 -3.89 21.26 20.08
C ALA A 242 -2.45 21.81 20.09
N SER A 243 -2.32 23.15 20.09
CA SER A 243 -1.02 23.86 20.16
C SER A 243 -0.46 23.98 21.57
#